data_AF-A0A930BZC3-F1
#
_entry.id   AF-A0A930BZC3-F1
#
_cell.length_a   1.000
_cell.length_b   1.000
_cell.length_c   1.000
_cell.angle_alpha   90.00
_cell.angle_beta   90.00
_cell.angle_gamma   90.00
#
_symmetry.space_group_name_H-M   'P 1'
#
loop_
_entity.id
_entity.type
_entity.pdbx_description
1 polymer ?
#
loop_
_entity_poly.entity_id
_entity_poly.type
_entity_poly.pdbx_seq_one_letter_code
_entity_poly.pdbx_strand_id
1 'polypeptide(L)'
;MTIGYQSPAGNAMPVRPDEFGPYRFALETLEGCLDEVKPLHAAHWAETEMYRHGLEMNPDYHRVIRSEQAGFFRQYTMRVKETGELVGACGLYLMPSTHTQKLVAQEDSIFVKEEHRGRAAMAFIRYMEDCLWDAGAMEIRMHSKTTNRVGKLLEFIGFSHVANLYVKVRSCP
;
A
#
# COMPACT_ATOMS: atom_id res chain seq x y z
N MET A 1 -14.06 -8.64 -31.52
CA MET A 1 -14.19 -7.43 -30.68
C MET A 1 -12.94 -7.35 -29.83
N THR A 2 -12.03 -6.42 -30.13
CA THR A 2 -10.88 -6.14 -29.27
C THR A 2 -11.42 -5.38 -28.07
N ILE A 3 -11.56 -6.05 -26.93
CA ILE A 3 -11.90 -5.37 -25.68
C ILE A 3 -10.66 -4.55 -25.31
N GLY A 4 -10.64 -3.28 -25.71
CA GLY A 4 -9.61 -2.34 -25.32
C GLY A 4 -9.58 -2.25 -23.80
N TYR A 5 -8.42 -2.51 -23.21
CA TYR A 5 -8.19 -2.29 -21.79
C TYR A 5 -8.41 -0.80 -21.49
N GLN A 6 -9.54 -0.45 -20.88
CA GLN A 6 -9.71 0.87 -20.31
C GLN A 6 -8.88 0.93 -19.02
N SER A 7 -7.95 1.87 -18.96
CA SER A 7 -7.23 2.13 -17.71
C SER A 7 -8.26 2.43 -16.60
N PRO A 8 -8.08 1.87 -15.38
CA PRO A 8 -8.92 2.20 -14.23
C PRO A 8 -8.92 3.70 -13.89
N ALA A 9 -8.02 4.49 -14.48
CA ALA A 9 -8.01 5.94 -14.40
C ALA A 9 -9.26 6.62 -14.99
N GLY A 10 -10.00 5.95 -15.90
CA GLY A 10 -11.08 6.57 -16.67
C GLY A 10 -12.33 6.97 -15.89
N ASN A 11 -12.47 6.55 -14.62
CA ASN A 11 -13.68 6.82 -13.85
C ASN A 11 -13.46 6.90 -12.32
N ALA A 12 -12.22 7.10 -11.85
CA ALA A 12 -11.96 7.22 -10.43
C ALA A 12 -12.50 8.56 -9.91
N MET A 13 -13.59 8.51 -9.13
CA MET A 13 -14.06 9.65 -8.37
C MET A 13 -12.90 10.21 -7.53
N PRO A 14 -12.81 11.54 -7.35
CA PRO A 14 -11.77 12.12 -6.51
C PRO A 14 -11.84 11.52 -5.11
N VAL A 15 -10.79 10.80 -4.72
CA VAL A 15 -10.66 10.24 -3.37
C VAL A 15 -10.53 11.40 -2.40
N ARG A 16 -11.53 11.55 -1.52
CA ARG A 16 -11.54 12.64 -0.54
C ARG A 16 -10.59 12.29 0.60
N PRO A 17 -9.74 13.22 1.05
CA PRO A 17 -9.02 13.05 2.29
C PRO A 17 -9.98 12.78 3.45
N ASP A 18 -9.55 11.99 4.41
CA ASP A 18 -10.25 11.74 5.67
C ASP A 18 -9.37 12.07 6.87
N GLU A 19 -9.95 12.19 8.04
CA GLU A 19 -9.24 12.57 9.26
C GLU A 19 -9.55 11.62 10.43
N PHE A 20 -8.52 11.33 11.20
CA PHE A 20 -8.66 10.58 12.45
C PHE A 20 -7.82 11.23 13.55
N GLY A 21 -8.48 11.96 14.44
CA GLY A 21 -7.78 12.70 15.50
C GLY A 21 -6.78 13.72 14.93
N PRO A 22 -5.47 13.62 15.26
CA PRO A 22 -4.45 14.53 14.75
C PRO A 22 -3.94 14.17 13.34
N TYR A 23 -4.46 13.08 12.74
CA TYR A 23 -3.98 12.57 11.47
C TYR A 23 -4.91 12.94 10.32
N ARG A 24 -4.32 13.17 9.14
CA ARG A 24 -5.01 13.27 7.86
C ARG A 24 -4.55 12.13 6.97
N PHE A 25 -5.51 11.48 6.33
CA PHE A 25 -5.27 10.44 5.33
C PHE A 25 -5.57 11.00 3.95
N ALA A 26 -4.76 10.65 2.96
CA ALA A 26 -4.94 11.09 1.59
C ALA A 26 -4.48 10.03 0.59
N LEU A 27 -4.96 10.16 -0.64
CA LEU A 27 -4.31 9.59 -1.82
C LEU A 27 -3.47 10.71 -2.44
N GLU A 28 -2.16 10.54 -2.45
CA GLU A 28 -1.21 11.50 -3.04
C GLU A 28 -0.52 10.85 -4.25
N THR A 29 0.09 11.66 -5.12
CA THR A 29 1.00 11.11 -6.15
C THR A 29 2.31 10.72 -5.49
N LEU A 30 2.84 9.55 -5.80
CA LEU A 30 4.16 9.12 -5.36
C LEU A 30 5.24 10.11 -5.76
N GLU A 31 5.16 10.69 -6.97
CA GLU A 31 6.11 11.72 -7.41
C GLU A 31 6.08 12.95 -6.48
N GLY A 32 4.88 13.40 -6.09
CA GLY A 32 4.69 14.57 -5.21
C GLY A 32 5.12 14.37 -3.76
N CYS A 33 5.18 13.14 -3.25
CA CYS A 33 5.61 12.82 -1.88
C CYS A 33 6.89 11.95 -1.81
N LEU A 34 7.61 11.80 -2.94
CA LEU A 34 8.68 10.81 -3.08
C LEU A 34 9.78 10.95 -2.02
N ASP A 35 10.25 12.17 -1.79
CA ASP A 35 11.37 12.41 -0.88
C ASP A 35 10.99 12.17 0.59
N GLU A 36 9.71 12.32 0.93
CA GLU A 36 9.17 11.99 2.25
C GLU A 36 8.92 10.48 2.39
N VAL A 37 8.52 9.80 1.33
CA VAL A 37 8.24 8.35 1.33
C VAL A 37 9.53 7.52 1.40
N LYS A 38 10.63 7.94 0.76
CA LYS A 38 11.93 7.24 0.78
C LYS A 38 12.41 6.83 2.20
N PRO A 39 12.46 7.72 3.21
CA PRO A 39 12.88 7.32 4.55
C PRO A 39 11.91 6.32 5.20
N LEU A 40 10.60 6.41 4.92
CA LEU A 40 9.63 5.41 5.39
C LEU A 40 9.88 4.04 4.75
N HIS A 41 10.18 4.00 3.45
CA HIS A 41 10.54 2.74 2.78
C HIS A 41 11.82 2.12 3.34
N ALA A 42 12.84 2.94 3.63
CA ALA A 42 14.08 2.45 4.25
C ALA A 42 13.82 1.86 5.65
N ALA A 43 13.00 2.54 6.46
CA ALA A 43 12.58 2.04 7.76
C ALA A 43 11.76 0.74 7.64
N HIS A 44 10.82 0.68 6.71
CA HIS A 44 10.02 -0.51 6.42
C HIS A 44 10.89 -1.70 6.03
N TRP A 45 11.88 -1.48 5.16
CA TRP A 45 12.82 -2.51 4.72
C TRP A 45 13.63 -3.07 5.89
N ALA A 46 14.17 -2.17 6.72
CA ALA A 46 14.94 -2.53 7.91
C ALA A 46 14.10 -3.28 8.95
N GLU A 47 12.80 -2.98 9.08
CA GLU A 47 11.94 -3.65 10.06
C GLU A 47 11.42 -5.01 9.57
N THR A 48 11.00 -5.11 8.30
CA THR A 48 10.13 -6.21 7.86
C THR A 48 10.67 -7.05 6.71
N GLU A 49 11.62 -6.53 5.92
CA GLU A 49 12.12 -7.20 4.71
C GLU A 49 13.53 -7.77 4.87
N MET A 50 14.10 -7.74 6.08
CA MET A 50 15.42 -8.32 6.38
C MET A 50 15.53 -9.82 6.05
N TYR A 51 14.40 -10.54 5.96
CA TYR A 51 14.39 -11.93 5.52
C TYR A 51 14.83 -12.12 4.07
N ARG A 52 14.96 -11.07 3.26
CA ARG A 52 15.40 -11.14 1.85
C ARG A 52 16.89 -11.50 1.67
N HIS A 53 17.49 -12.20 2.63
CA HIS A 53 18.74 -12.95 2.51
C HIS A 53 19.94 -12.14 2.00
N GLY A 54 20.07 -10.89 2.45
CA GLY A 54 21.22 -10.03 2.13
C GLY A 54 21.13 -9.27 0.81
N LEU A 55 19.97 -9.26 0.14
CA LEU A 55 19.74 -8.36 -0.98
C LEU A 55 19.75 -6.90 -0.51
N GLU A 56 20.37 -6.02 -1.30
CA GLU A 56 20.34 -4.58 -1.08
C GLU A 56 18.98 -4.00 -1.48
N MET A 57 18.48 -3.04 -0.69
CA MET A 57 17.29 -2.28 -1.03
C MET A 57 17.60 -1.33 -2.18
N ASN A 58 17.05 -1.60 -3.36
CA ASN A 58 17.22 -0.76 -4.55
C ASN A 58 15.88 -0.57 -5.30
N PRO A 59 14.98 0.28 -4.79
CA PRO A 59 13.66 0.50 -5.38
C PRO A 59 13.74 1.29 -6.70
N ASP A 60 13.06 0.80 -7.74
CA ASP A 60 12.89 1.51 -9.01
C ASP A 60 11.67 2.44 -8.94
N TYR A 61 11.85 3.62 -8.32
CA TYR A 61 10.79 4.62 -8.16
C TYR A 61 10.23 5.11 -9.49
N HIS A 62 11.06 5.24 -10.53
CA HIS A 62 10.59 5.68 -11.85
C HIS A 62 9.58 4.69 -12.44
N ARG A 63 9.78 3.38 -12.26
CA ARG A 63 8.81 2.37 -12.70
C ARG A 63 7.51 2.43 -11.92
N VAL A 64 7.57 2.68 -10.62
CA VAL A 64 6.37 2.80 -9.79
C VAL A 64 5.57 4.05 -10.17
N ILE A 65 6.24 5.20 -10.35
CA ILE A 65 5.61 6.45 -10.82
C ILE A 65 4.94 6.25 -12.18
N ARG A 66 5.59 5.57 -13.14
CA ARG A 66 4.93 5.26 -14.42
C ARG A 66 3.69 4.37 -14.27
N SER A 67 3.72 3.43 -13.32
CA SER A 67 2.56 2.59 -12.99
C SER A 67 1.43 3.42 -12.39
N GLU A 68 1.75 4.36 -11.51
CA GLU A 68 0.80 5.31 -10.92
C GLU A 68 0.15 6.19 -11.99
N GLN A 69 0.95 6.81 -12.86
CA GLN A 69 0.47 7.66 -13.95
C GLN A 69 -0.44 6.89 -14.93
N ALA A 70 -0.24 5.58 -15.08
CA ALA A 70 -1.08 4.70 -15.87
C ALA A 70 -2.36 4.23 -15.13
N GLY A 71 -2.53 4.61 -13.86
CA GLY A 71 -3.68 4.27 -13.01
C GLY A 71 -3.56 2.93 -12.27
N PHE A 72 -2.41 2.27 -12.35
CA PHE A 72 -2.20 0.93 -11.79
C PHE A 72 -1.66 0.94 -10.37
N PHE A 73 -1.11 2.05 -9.89
CA PHE A 73 -0.56 2.18 -8.55
C PHE A 73 -1.23 3.33 -7.80
N ARG A 74 -1.38 3.18 -6.50
CA ARG A 74 -1.93 4.19 -5.60
C ARG A 74 -1.03 4.35 -4.38
N GLN A 75 -0.69 5.60 -4.07
CA GLN A 75 0.09 5.96 -2.89
C GLN A 75 -0.80 6.62 -1.84
N TYR A 76 -1.19 5.85 -0.83
CA TYR A 76 -1.91 6.39 0.33
C TYR A 76 -0.93 6.89 1.37
N THR A 77 -1.29 7.98 2.04
CA THR A 77 -0.45 8.65 3.02
C THR A 77 -1.21 8.97 4.31
N MET A 78 -0.47 8.97 5.42
CA MET A 78 -0.93 9.42 6.72
C MET A 78 0.02 10.51 7.22
N ARG A 79 -0.52 11.71 7.39
CA ARG A 79 0.22 12.90 7.82
C ARG A 79 -0.27 13.41 9.17
N VAL A 80 0.63 13.94 9.98
CA VAL A 80 0.27 14.72 11.17
C VAL A 80 -0.22 16.09 10.71
N LYS A 81 -1.44 16.49 11.08
CA LYS A 81 -2.07 17.72 10.57
C LYS A 81 -1.32 19.00 10.93
N GLU A 82 -0.78 19.06 12.14
CA GLU A 82 -0.11 20.26 12.65
C GLU A 82 1.23 20.51 11.95
N THR A 83 2.02 19.46 11.75
CA THR A 83 3.37 19.57 11.20
C THR A 83 3.44 19.30 9.70
N GLY A 84 2.41 18.66 9.13
CA GLY A 84 2.41 18.14 7.75
C GLY A 84 3.25 16.88 7.56
N GLU A 85 3.91 16.38 8.62
CA GLU A 85 4.87 15.29 8.55
C GLU A 85 4.23 13.99 8.07
N LEU A 86 4.85 13.35 7.08
CA LEU A 86 4.49 12.01 6.63
C LEU A 86 4.94 10.94 7.64
N VAL A 87 3.98 10.30 8.30
CA VAL A 87 4.24 9.33 9.37
C VAL A 87 3.74 7.92 9.05
N GLY A 88 2.99 7.77 7.95
CA GLY A 88 2.63 6.47 7.40
C GLY A 88 2.39 6.55 5.90
N ALA A 89 2.65 5.43 5.22
CA ALA A 89 2.51 5.31 3.79
C ALA A 89 2.08 3.88 3.44
N CYS A 90 1.24 3.75 2.41
CA CYS A 90 0.88 2.48 1.83
C CYS A 90 0.86 2.60 0.31
N GLY A 91 1.69 1.80 -0.35
CA GLY A 91 1.72 1.64 -1.79
C GLY A 91 1.01 0.34 -2.19
N LEU A 92 0.13 0.41 -3.18
CA LEU A 92 -0.54 -0.78 -3.71
C LEU A 92 -0.78 -0.68 -5.22
N TYR A 93 -0.88 -1.84 -5.85
CA TYR A 93 -1.30 -1.98 -7.23
C TYR A 93 -2.80 -2.28 -7.30
N LEU A 94 -3.54 -1.57 -8.15
CA LEU A 94 -4.95 -1.82 -8.45
C LEU A 94 -5.07 -2.29 -9.91
N MET A 95 -5.31 -3.58 -10.08
CA MET A 95 -5.22 -4.28 -11.38
C MET A 95 -6.39 -5.23 -11.54
N PRO A 96 -6.93 -5.47 -12.75
CA PRO A 96 -7.87 -6.55 -12.94
C PRO A 96 -7.16 -7.90 -12.80
N SER A 97 -7.81 -8.79 -12.06
CA SER A 97 -7.42 -10.20 -11.97
C SER A 97 -7.42 -10.85 -13.34
N THR A 98 -6.36 -11.56 -13.68
CA THR A 98 -6.30 -12.39 -14.89
C THR A 98 -7.23 -13.61 -14.82
N HIS A 99 -7.73 -13.96 -13.62
CA HIS A 99 -8.64 -15.08 -13.42
C HIS A 99 -10.12 -14.65 -13.44
N THR A 100 -10.45 -13.50 -12.87
CA THR A 100 -11.86 -13.06 -12.67
C THR A 100 -12.21 -11.79 -13.43
N GLN A 101 -11.21 -11.10 -13.99
CA GLN A 101 -11.32 -9.76 -14.61
C GLN A 101 -11.87 -8.67 -13.67
N LYS A 102 -12.05 -8.98 -12.38
CA LYS A 102 -12.43 -8.01 -11.35
C LYS A 102 -11.19 -7.28 -10.83
N LEU A 103 -11.35 -6.03 -10.41
CA LEU A 103 -10.25 -5.26 -9.82
C LEU A 103 -9.81 -5.87 -8.49
N VAL A 104 -8.51 -6.03 -8.33
CA VAL A 104 -7.84 -6.52 -7.14
C VAL A 104 -6.82 -5.47 -6.71
N ALA A 105 -6.88 -5.07 -5.45
CA ALA A 105 -5.85 -4.27 -4.80
C ALA A 105 -4.81 -5.22 -4.20
N GLN A 106 -3.57 -5.08 -4.61
CA GLN A 106 -2.43 -5.85 -4.11
C GLN A 106 -1.45 -4.89 -3.44
N GLU A 107 -1.38 -4.95 -2.12
CA GLU A 107 -0.39 -4.21 -1.35
C GLU A 107 1.03 -4.56 -1.80
N ASP A 108 1.84 -3.52 -1.97
CA ASP A 108 3.27 -3.58 -2.27
C ASP A 108 4.08 -3.24 -1.01
N SER A 109 3.65 -2.22 -0.28
CA SER A 109 4.21 -1.87 1.03
C SER A 109 3.19 -1.14 1.90
N ILE A 110 3.22 -1.41 3.21
CA ILE A 110 2.51 -0.61 4.21
C ILE A 110 3.42 -0.38 5.41
N PHE A 111 3.59 0.88 5.79
CA PHE A 111 4.40 1.26 6.94
C PHE A 111 3.80 2.44 7.68
N VAL A 112 3.85 2.37 9.01
CA VAL A 112 3.52 3.45 9.93
C VAL A 112 4.63 3.51 10.95
N LYS A 113 5.18 4.70 11.21
CA LYS A 113 6.15 4.93 12.30
C LYS A 113 5.61 4.43 13.63
N GLU A 114 6.45 3.78 14.43
CA GLU A 114 6.03 3.02 15.61
C GLU A 114 5.19 3.83 16.61
N GLU A 115 5.61 5.07 16.87
CA GLU A 115 4.98 6.04 17.76
C GLU A 115 3.58 6.50 17.28
N HIS A 116 3.24 6.26 16.00
CA HIS A 116 1.96 6.61 15.39
C HIS A 116 1.06 5.38 15.12
N ARG A 117 1.46 4.18 15.58
CA ARG A 117 0.68 2.94 15.42
C ARG A 117 -0.51 2.86 16.39
N GLY A 118 -1.27 1.77 16.31
CA GLY A 118 -2.48 1.55 17.11
C GLY A 118 -3.73 1.99 16.35
N ARG A 119 -4.63 2.72 17.00
CA ARG A 119 -5.93 3.10 16.41
C ARG A 119 -5.79 3.90 15.12
N ALA A 120 -4.76 4.74 15.01
CA ALA A 120 -4.50 5.52 13.80
C ALA A 120 -4.16 4.63 12.60
N ALA A 121 -3.29 3.62 12.78
CA ALA A 121 -2.99 2.64 11.72
C ALA A 121 -4.24 1.84 11.30
N MET A 122 -5.11 1.47 12.25
CA MET A 122 -6.37 0.80 11.91
C MET A 122 -7.30 1.70 11.10
N ALA A 123 -7.45 2.97 11.51
CA ALA A 123 -8.26 3.95 10.80
C ALA A 123 -7.70 4.23 9.39
N PHE A 124 -6.37 4.28 9.26
CA PHE A 124 -5.71 4.42 7.97
C PHE A 124 -6.01 3.25 7.04
N ILE A 125 -5.98 2.00 7.54
CA ILE A 125 -6.34 0.82 6.72
C ILE A 125 -7.81 0.86 6.29
N ARG A 126 -8.72 1.25 7.18
CA ARG A 126 -10.15 1.40 6.85
C ARG A 126 -10.39 2.48 5.80
N TYR A 127 -9.73 3.62 5.93
CA TYR A 127 -9.78 4.67 4.91
C TYR A 127 -9.33 4.14 3.54
N MET A 128 -8.21 3.40 3.48
CA MET A 128 -7.76 2.80 2.22
C MET A 128 -8.75 1.80 1.67
N GLU A 129 -9.33 0.96 2.54
CA GLU A 129 -10.37 0.00 2.18
C GLU A 129 -11.57 0.68 1.53
N ASP A 130 -12.13 1.72 2.17
CA ASP A 130 -13.26 2.49 1.62
C ASP A 130 -12.90 3.10 0.25
N CYS A 131 -11.71 3.68 0.11
CA CYS A 131 -11.22 4.25 -1.15
C CYS A 131 -11.07 3.21 -2.28
N LEU A 132 -10.76 1.95 -1.92
CA LEU A 132 -10.60 0.86 -2.88
C LEU A 132 -11.95 0.28 -3.28
N TRP A 133 -12.90 0.17 -2.34
CA TRP A 133 -14.28 -0.21 -2.62
C TRP A 133 -14.98 0.80 -3.53
N ASP A 134 -14.83 2.09 -3.25
CA ASP A 134 -15.35 3.17 -4.10
C ASP A 134 -14.73 3.15 -5.51
N ALA A 135 -13.50 2.64 -5.63
CA ALA A 135 -12.82 2.44 -6.90
C ALA A 135 -13.24 1.16 -7.64
N GLY A 136 -14.12 0.35 -7.06
CA GLY A 136 -14.63 -0.89 -7.65
C GLY A 136 -13.71 -2.10 -7.47
N ALA A 137 -12.76 -2.05 -6.53
CA ALA A 137 -12.04 -3.25 -6.11
C ALA A 137 -13.04 -4.30 -5.59
N MET A 138 -12.80 -5.56 -5.91
CA MET A 138 -13.58 -6.70 -5.40
C MET A 138 -12.78 -7.51 -4.38
N GLU A 139 -11.48 -7.25 -4.27
CA GLU A 139 -10.57 -7.95 -3.38
C GLU A 139 -9.42 -7.02 -2.99
N ILE A 140 -9.06 -7.01 -1.70
CA ILE A 140 -7.88 -6.33 -1.18
C ILE A 140 -6.98 -7.38 -0.55
N ARG A 141 -5.72 -7.42 -1.01
CA ARG A 141 -4.70 -8.35 -0.55
C ARG A 141 -3.62 -7.57 0.17
N MET A 142 -3.33 -7.99 1.39
CA MET A 142 -2.28 -7.43 2.22
C MET A 142 -1.42 -8.55 2.78
N HIS A 143 -0.11 -8.33 2.87
CA HIS A 143 0.80 -9.33 3.41
C HIS A 143 1.14 -9.02 4.87
N SER A 144 0.92 -10.00 5.75
CA SER A 144 1.59 -10.01 7.06
C SER A 144 2.94 -10.70 6.93
N LYS A 145 3.98 -10.08 7.45
CA LYS A 145 5.29 -10.73 7.60
C LYS A 145 5.31 -11.48 8.92
N THR A 146 6.11 -12.55 9.00
CA THR A 146 6.23 -13.36 10.22
C THR A 146 6.89 -12.61 11.38
N THR A 147 7.59 -11.52 11.08
CA THR A 147 8.29 -10.66 12.05
C THR A 147 7.38 -9.62 12.71
N ASN A 148 6.15 -9.43 12.22
CA ASN A 148 5.24 -8.40 12.74
C ASN A 148 3.89 -8.99 13.18
N ARG A 149 3.07 -8.16 13.84
CA ARG A 149 1.73 -8.54 14.32
C ARG A 149 0.61 -8.03 13.41
N VAL A 150 0.92 -7.61 12.19
CA VAL A 150 -0.04 -7.00 11.27
C VAL A 150 -1.16 -7.98 10.93
N GLY A 151 -0.88 -9.27 10.80
CA GLY A 151 -1.89 -10.29 10.52
C GLY A 151 -3.05 -10.30 11.53
N LYS A 152 -2.75 -10.19 12.83
CA LYS A 152 -3.79 -10.12 13.88
C LYS A 152 -4.65 -8.86 13.76
N LEU A 153 -4.03 -7.75 13.38
CA LEU A 153 -4.74 -6.50 13.13
C LEU A 153 -5.66 -6.64 11.91
N LEU A 154 -5.15 -7.20 10.81
CA LEU A 154 -5.92 -7.43 9.59
C LEU A 154 -7.12 -8.36 9.85
N GLU A 155 -6.91 -9.47 10.56
CA GLU A 155 -7.99 -10.37 10.99
C GLU A 155 -9.04 -9.64 11.84
N PHE A 156 -8.60 -8.82 12.79
CA PHE A 156 -9.50 -8.04 13.65
C PHE A 156 -10.37 -7.05 12.87
N ILE A 157 -9.87 -6.50 11.76
CA ILE A 157 -10.63 -5.55 10.92
C ILE A 157 -11.38 -6.20 9.75
N GLY A 158 -11.36 -7.53 9.62
CA GLY A 158 -12.21 -8.28 8.69
C GLY A 158 -11.49 -9.02 7.57
N PHE A 159 -10.16 -8.96 7.49
CA PHE A 159 -9.40 -9.74 6.51
C PHE A 159 -9.37 -11.22 6.92
N SER A 160 -9.33 -12.11 5.93
CA SER A 160 -9.17 -13.54 6.16
C SER A 160 -7.76 -14.00 5.77
N HIS A 161 -7.15 -14.87 6.55
CA HIS A 161 -5.92 -15.54 6.15
C HIS A 161 -6.22 -16.62 5.09
N VAL A 162 -5.83 -16.36 3.84
CA VAL A 162 -6.18 -17.22 2.70
C VAL A 162 -4.99 -17.99 2.09
N ALA A 163 -3.74 -17.60 2.38
CA ALA A 163 -2.55 -18.24 1.82
C ALA A 163 -1.28 -17.98 2.64
N ASN A 164 -0.34 -18.94 2.60
CA ASN A 164 1.03 -18.78 3.07
C ASN A 164 1.96 -18.36 1.91
N LEU A 165 2.91 -17.46 2.18
CA LEU A 165 3.97 -17.09 1.25
C LEU A 165 5.25 -17.90 1.51
N TYR A 166 5.69 -18.68 0.53
CA TYR A 166 6.95 -19.42 0.58
C TYR A 166 7.97 -18.76 -0.34
N VAL A 167 9.13 -18.40 0.19
CA VAL A 167 10.20 -17.73 -0.57
C VAL A 167 11.44 -18.62 -0.59
N LYS A 168 12.04 -18.82 -1.77
CA LYS A 168 13.34 -19.46 -1.94
C LYS A 168 14.27 -18.49 -2.66
N VAL A 169 15.32 -18.04 -1.98
CA VAL A 169 16.33 -17.14 -2.57
C VAL A 169 17.52 -17.95 -3.06
N ARG A 170 18.03 -17.58 -4.23
CA ARG A 170 19.28 -18.14 -4.76
C ARG A 170 20.43 -17.59 -3.93
N SER A 171 21.27 -18.46 -3.38
CA SER A 171 22.53 -18.05 -2.78
C SER A 171 23.32 -17.23 -3.81
N CYS A 172 23.71 -16.01 -3.47
CA CYS A 172 24.68 -15.28 -4.28
C CYS A 172 25.99 -16.10 -4.28
N PRO A 173 26.66 -16.31 -5.43
CA PRO A 173 28.02 -16.87 -5.44
C PRO A 173 29.01 -15.94 -4.71
#